data_AF-A0A372K3F2-F1
#
_entry.id   AF-A0A372K3F2-F1
#
_cell.length_a   1.000
_cell.length_b   1.000
_cell.length_c   1.000
_cell.angle_alpha   90.00
_cell.angle_beta   90.00
_cell.angle_gamma   90.00
#
_symmetry.space_group_name_H-M   'P 1'
#
loop_
_entity.id
_entity.type
_entity.pdbx_description
1 polymer ?
#
loop_
_entity_poly.entity_id
_entity_poly.type
_entity_poly.pdbx_seq_one_letter_code
_entity_poly.pdbx_strand_id
1 'polypeptide(L)' 'MADQTFHILIPRWRVSEITGLQRSALYERIARGEFPAPVTIGSAAVRWIEAEVVAWVQQQIDTSRAQPAATGGRRARA' A
#
# COMPACT_ATOMS: atom_id res chain seq x y z
N MET A 1 18.83 24.23 1.83
CA MET A 1 17.97 24.23 0.63
C MET A 1 16.74 23.44 1.00
N ALA A 2 15.60 24.10 1.20
CA ALA A 2 14.36 23.41 1.56
C ALA A 2 13.86 22.67 0.31
N ASP A 3 13.86 21.35 0.34
CA ASP A 3 13.25 20.54 -0.70
C ASP A 3 11.74 20.80 -0.66
N GLN A 4 11.23 21.56 -1.63
CA GLN A 4 9.79 21.77 -1.75
C GLN A 4 9.21 20.53 -2.43
N THR A 5 8.99 19.48 -1.64
CA THR A 5 8.40 18.24 -2.11
C THR A 5 6.95 18.50 -2.52
N PHE A 6 6.68 18.51 -3.83
CA PHE A 6 5.33 18.58 -4.36
C PHE A 6 4.70 17.19 -4.28
N HIS A 7 3.65 17.05 -3.47
CA HIS A 7 2.93 15.79 -3.31
C HIS A 7 1.75 15.71 -4.29
N ILE A 8 1.71 14.62 -5.08
CA ILE A 8 0.64 14.34 -6.02
C ILE A 8 -0.48 13.57 -5.31
N LEU A 9 -1.73 13.97 -5.55
CA LEU A 9 -2.92 13.32 -4.99
C LEU A 9 -3.61 12.43 -6.02
N ILE A 10 -3.61 11.12 -5.76
CA ILE A 10 -4.17 10.11 -6.66
C ILE A 10 -5.58 9.66 -6.20
N PRO A 11 -6.50 9.40 -7.14
CA PRO A 11 -7.81 8.85 -6.85
C PRO A 11 -7.74 7.35 -6.54
N ARG A 12 -8.79 6.81 -5.90
CA ARG A 12 -8.88 5.40 -5.48
C ARG A 12 -8.57 4.38 -6.58
N TRP A 13 -9.04 4.61 -7.81
CA TRP A 13 -8.80 3.64 -8.90
C TRP A 13 -7.32 3.50 -9.21
N ARG A 14 -6.55 4.60 -9.18
CA ARG A 14 -5.10 4.59 -9.36
C ARG A 14 -4.38 3.95 -8.17
N VAL A 15 -4.89 4.13 -6.96
CA VAL A 15 -4.39 3.39 -5.77
C VAL A 15 -4.56 1.88 -5.97
N SER A 16 -5.71 1.43 -6.46
CA SER A 16 -5.94 0.02 -6.78
C SER A 16 -5.01 -0.51 -7.88
N GLU A 17 -4.71 0.28 -8.90
CA GLU A 17 -3.74 -0.10 -9.94
C GLU A 17 -2.32 -0.24 -9.41
N ILE A 18 -1.87 0.71 -8.57
CA ILE A 18 -0.52 0.70 -7.99
C ILE A 18 -0.35 -0.45 -6.98
N THR A 19 -1.35 -0.67 -6.14
CA THR A 19 -1.26 -1.65 -5.04
C THR A 19 -1.70 -3.06 -5.44
N GLY A 20 -2.39 -3.21 -6.57
CA GLY A 20 -3.06 -4.46 -6.95
C GLY A 20 -4.22 -4.86 -6.03
N LEU A 21 -4.62 -3.99 -5.09
CA LEU A 21 -5.67 -4.29 -4.12
C LEU A 21 -7.06 -3.99 -4.69
N GLN A 22 -7.96 -4.95 -4.47
CA GLN A 22 -9.39 -4.73 -4.66
C GLN A 22 -9.93 -3.73 -3.64
N ARG A 23 -11.08 -3.12 -3.97
CA ARG A 23 -11.69 -2.06 -3.17
C ARG A 23 -11.96 -2.48 -1.73
N SER A 24 -12.49 -3.68 -1.50
CA SER A 24 -12.77 -4.21 -0.16
C SER A 24 -11.48 -4.38 0.66
N ALA A 25 -10.45 -5.00 0.07
CA ALA A 25 -9.15 -5.20 0.71
C ALA A 25 -8.47 -3.87 1.06
N LEU A 26 -8.58 -2.86 0.19
CA LEU A 26 -8.08 -1.52 0.46
C LEU A 26 -8.73 -0.92 1.72
N TYR A 27 -10.07 -0.92 1.79
CA TYR A 27 -10.78 -0.35 2.94
C TYR A 27 -10.62 -1.19 4.22
N GLU A 28 -10.49 -2.51 4.10
CA GLU A 28 -10.17 -3.39 5.24
C GLU A 28 -8.81 -3.02 5.85
N ARG A 29 -7.79 -2.82 5.02
CA ARG A 29 -6.46 -2.41 5.50
C ARG A 29 -6.47 -1.00 6.08
N ILE A 30 -7.24 -0.08 5.50
CA ILE A 30 -7.43 1.27 6.08
C ILE A 30 -8.08 1.15 7.47
N ALA A 31 -9.12 0.32 7.63
CA ALA A 31 -9.79 0.11 8.91
C ALA A 31 -8.86 -0.54 9.96
N ARG A 32 -7.89 -1.35 9.52
CA ARG A 32 -6.84 -1.92 10.37
C ARG A 32 -5.67 -0.96 10.67
N GLY A 33 -5.63 0.21 10.04
CA GLY A 33 -4.50 1.13 10.15
C GLY A 33 -3.22 0.63 9.44
N GLU A 34 -3.34 -0.35 8.55
CA GLU A 34 -2.23 -0.95 7.80
C GLU A 34 -1.95 -0.24 6.47
N PHE A 35 -2.79 0.70 6.06
CA PHE A 35 -2.69 1.42 4.79
C PHE A 35 -2.87 2.93 5.00
N PRO A 36 -2.19 3.79 4.22
CA PRO A 36 -2.32 5.24 4.33
C PRO A 36 -3.77 5.72 4.29
N ALA A 37 -4.12 6.60 5.21
CA ALA A 37 -5.46 7.17 5.29
C ALA A 37 -5.72 8.10 4.09
N PRO A 38 -6.94 8.11 3.53
CA PRO A 38 -7.28 9.07 2.49
C PRO A 38 -7.30 10.50 3.04
N VAL A 39 -6.83 11.44 2.23
CA VAL A 39 -7.00 12.88 2.37
C VAL A 39 -8.34 13.29 1.75
N THR A 40 -9.18 13.93 2.56
CA THR A 40 -10.48 14.47 2.12
C THR A 40 -10.27 15.80 1.39
N ILE A 41 -10.58 15.85 0.09
CA ILE A 41 -10.59 17.06 -0.75
C ILE A 41 -12.04 17.51 -0.94
N GLY A 42 -12.61 18.11 0.11
CA GLY A 42 -13.98 18.63 0.09
C GLY A 42 -15.07 17.61 0.46
N SER A 43 -16.32 17.92 0.11
CA SER A 43 -17.52 17.27 0.67
C SER A 43 -17.72 15.80 0.26
N ALA A 44 -17.12 15.32 -0.83
CA ALA A 44 -17.33 13.95 -1.31
C ALA A 44 -16.11 13.29 -1.97
N ALA A 45 -14.98 13.99 -2.10
CA ALA A 45 -13.81 13.43 -2.79
C ALA A 45 -12.71 13.07 -1.78
N VAL A 46 -12.27 11.82 -1.83
CA VAL A 46 -11.12 11.32 -1.07
C VAL A 46 -10.00 10.93 -2.03
N ARG A 47 -8.77 11.31 -1.67
CA ARG A 47 -7.56 11.04 -2.45
C ARG A 47 -6.43 10.56 -1.55
N TRP A 48 -5.42 9.96 -2.14
CA TRP A 48 -4.23 9.50 -1.43
C TRP A 48 -3.01 10.25 -1.91
N ILE A 49 -2.03 10.44 -1.01
CA ILE A 49 -0.73 10.98 -1.39
C ILE A 49 0.04 9.87 -2.12
N GLU A 50 0.44 10.13 -3.36
CA GLU A 50 1.14 9.14 -4.20
C GLU A 50 2.40 8.63 -3.51
N ALA A 51 3.17 9.52 -2.88
CA ALA A 51 4.37 9.17 -2.14
C ALA A 51 4.11 8.17 -1.00
N GLU A 52 3.01 8.33 -0.26
CA GLU A 52 2.66 7.40 0.83
C GLU A 52 2.26 6.03 0.30
N VAL A 53 1.51 5.99 -0.80
CA VAL A 53 1.11 4.73 -1.44
C VAL A 53 2.32 4.00 -2.00
N VAL A 54 3.24 4.70 -2.66
CA VAL A 54 4.49 4.12 -3.17
C VAL A 54 5.37 3.63 -2.03
N ALA A 55 5.51 4.40 -0.96
CA ALA A 55 6.24 3.99 0.23
C ALA A 55 5.65 2.73 0.88
N TRP A 56 4.31 2.63 0.96
CA TRP A 56 3.63 1.44 1.45
C TRP A 56 3.92 0.21 0.57
N VAL A 57 3.88 0.36 -0.76
CA VAL A 57 4.23 -0.75 -1.68
C VAL A 57 5.66 -1.21 -1.45
N GLN A 58 6.60 -0.29 -1.29
CA GLN A 58 7.99 -0.61 -0.99
C GLN A 58 8.11 -1.39 0.33
N GLN A 59 7.40 -0.96 1.38
CA GLN A 59 7.37 -1.70 2.66
C GLN A 59 6.81 -3.12 2.53
N GLN A 60 5.80 -3.35 1.69
CA GLN A 60 5.30 -4.70 1.43
C GLN A 60 6.33 -5.57 0.70
N ILE A 61 7.04 -4.99 -0.28
CA ILE A 61 8.14 -5.67 -0.99
C ILE A 61 9.24 -6.05 0.00
N ASP A 62 9.65 -5.11 0.84
CA ASP A 62 10.69 -5.32 1.84
C ASP A 62 10.26 -6.37 2.86
N THR A 63 9.03 -6.31 3.37
CA THR A 63 8.49 -7.33 4.29
C THR A 63 8.46 -8.72 3.66
N SER A 64 8.03 -8.82 2.40
CA SER A 64 7.98 -10.08 1.66
C SER A 64 9.38 -10.67 1.37
N ARG A 65 10.39 -9.82 1.18
CA ARG A 65 11.77 -10.24 0.87
C ARG A 65 12.65 -10.37 2.12
N ALA A 66 12.33 -9.65 3.19
CA ALA A 66 13.02 -9.69 4.48
C ALA A 66 12.56 -10.84 5.36
N GLN A 67 11.46 -11.53 5.03
CA GLN A 67 11.24 -12.87 5.55
C GLN A 67 12.30 -13.79 4.93
N PRO A 68 13.35 -14.19 5.69
CA PRO A 68 14.30 -15.14 5.16
C PRO A 68 13.50 -16.40 4.87
N ALA A 69 13.75 -17.00 3.71
CA ALA A 69 13.24 -18.31 3.35
C ALA A 69 13.40 -19.24 4.55
N ALA A 70 12.32 -19.46 5.30
CA ALA A 70 12.29 -20.46 6.34
C ALA A 70 12.43 -21.79 5.62
N THR A 71 13.67 -22.28 5.64
CA THR A 71 14.07 -23.63 5.36
C THR A 71 13.06 -24.63 5.94
N GLY A 72 12.52 -25.50 5.07
CA GLY A 72 11.96 -26.80 5.44
C GLY A 72 10.42 -26.85 5.50
N GLY A 73 9.73 -27.85 4.95
CA GLY A 73 10.17 -29.21 4.68
C GLY A 73 9.58 -29.79 3.41
N ARG A 74 10.40 -30.62 2.76
CA ARG A 74 9.98 -31.67 1.85
C ARG A 74 8.77 -32.39 2.47
N ARG A 75 7.63 -32.39 1.78
CA ARG A 75 6.70 -33.51 1.87
C ARG A 75 7.05 -34.46 0.74
N ALA A 76 7.91 -35.42 1.06
CA ALA A 76 7.90 -36.70 0.37
C ALA A 76 6.48 -37.28 0.49
N ARG A 77 5.92 -37.74 -0.62
CA ARG A 77 4.90 -38.78 -0.57
C ARG A 77 5.48 -40.02 -1.25
N ALA A 78 5.70 -41.02 -0.42
CA ALA A 78 5.59 -42.42 -0.77
C ALA A 78 4.15 -42.75 -1.20
#